data_AF-A0A9X9WDS1-F1
#
_entry.id   AF-A0A9X9WDS1-F1
#
_cell.length_a   1.000
_cell.length_b   1.000
_cell.length_c   1.000
_cell.angle_alpha   90.00
_cell.angle_beta   90.00
_cell.angle_gamma   90.00
#
_symmetry.space_group_name_H-M   'P 1'
#
loop_
_entity.id
_entity.type
_entity.pdbx_description
1 polymer ?
#
loop_
_entity_poly.entity_id
_entity_poly.type
_entity_poly.pdbx_seq_one_letter_code
_entity_poly.pdbx_strand_id
1 'polypeptide(L)'
;MKNASDTRRYSAEELKALRARERSRTDWARVDAMTEADLDAAIAADPDWKDIPRDWHKDAVPVTPGAKRLVSLRLDPDVLDFFRSQGKGYQTRMNAVLRAYMRAARTRGGKTS
;
A
#
# COMPACT_ATOMS: atom_id res chain seq x y z
N MET A 1 5.50 20.50 -14.34
CA MET A 1 5.86 20.11 -12.97
C MET A 1 4.58 19.69 -12.24
N LYS A 2 4.41 18.43 -11.84
CA LYS A 2 3.28 17.98 -11.02
C LYS A 2 3.84 17.22 -9.82
N ASN A 3 3.54 17.73 -8.63
CA ASN A 3 4.24 17.43 -7.39
C ASN A 3 4.00 15.99 -6.90
N ALA A 4 5.09 15.27 -6.67
CA ALA A 4 5.11 14.05 -5.91
C ALA A 4 5.15 14.43 -4.42
N SER A 5 4.05 14.21 -3.68
CA SER A 5 3.95 13.92 -2.23
C SER A 5 2.55 14.29 -1.72
N ASP A 6 1.50 13.57 -2.11
CA ASP A 6 0.16 13.69 -1.47
C ASP A 6 -0.13 12.47 -0.59
N THR A 7 0.88 12.00 0.14
CA THR A 7 0.67 11.01 1.20
C THR A 7 0.87 11.73 2.51
N ARG A 8 -0.21 12.32 3.02
CA ARG A 8 -0.25 12.89 4.36
C ARG A 8 -0.29 11.76 5.39
N ARG A 9 0.62 11.80 6.35
CA ARG A 9 0.55 10.95 7.54
C ARG A 9 -0.34 11.65 8.55
N TYR A 10 -1.37 10.95 9.00
CA TYR A 10 -2.26 11.41 10.05
C TYR A 10 -2.07 10.55 11.29
N SER A 11 -2.02 11.18 12.45
CA SER A 11 -2.16 10.50 13.73
C SER A 11 -3.62 10.07 13.97
N ALA A 12 -3.85 9.14 14.90
CA ALA A 12 -5.19 8.68 15.22
C ALA A 12 -6.11 9.82 15.70
N GLU A 13 -5.55 10.79 16.44
CA GLU A 13 -6.28 11.97 16.92
C GLU A 13 -6.56 12.96 15.78
N GLU A 14 -5.62 13.16 14.85
CA GLU A 14 -5.88 13.95 13.63
C GLU A 14 -6.94 13.31 12.74
N LEU A 15 -6.95 11.97 12.62
CA LEU A 15 -8.00 11.25 11.88
C LEU A 15 -9.38 11.43 12.53
N LYS A 16 -9.47 11.38 13.87
CA LYS A 16 -10.72 11.68 14.59
C LYS A 16 -11.15 13.14 14.37
N ALA A 17 -10.22 14.09 14.49
CA ALA A 17 -10.50 15.50 14.29
C ALA A 17 -10.89 15.82 12.84
N LEU A 18 -10.30 15.14 11.86
CA LEU A 18 -10.67 15.26 10.45
C LEU A 18 -12.05 14.66 10.17
N ARG A 19 -12.37 13.48 10.72
CA ARG A 19 -13.73 12.92 10.66
C ARG A 19 -14.77 13.81 11.32
N ALA A 20 -14.39 14.55 12.36
CA ALA A 20 -15.28 15.51 13.04
C ALA A 20 -15.46 16.82 12.25
N ARG A 21 -14.48 17.20 11.42
CA ARG A 21 -14.48 18.45 10.63
C ARG A 21 -14.98 18.29 9.20
N GLU A 22 -14.64 17.17 8.56
CA GLU A 22 -15.09 16.83 7.21
C GLU A 22 -16.34 15.97 7.31
N ARG A 23 -17.45 16.48 6.79
CA ARG A 23 -18.63 15.64 6.50
C ARG A 23 -18.14 14.53 5.58
N SER A 24 -18.18 13.29 6.08
CA SER A 24 -17.88 12.12 5.29
C SER A 24 -18.55 12.23 3.92
N ARG A 25 -17.79 12.03 2.84
CA ARG A 25 -18.37 11.94 1.49
C ARG A 25 -19.23 10.70 1.33
N THR A 26 -19.12 9.75 2.25
CA THR A 26 -19.98 8.58 2.35
C THR A 26 -21.26 8.96 3.08
N ASP A 27 -22.40 8.72 2.43
CA ASP A 27 -23.71 8.77 3.05
C ASP A 27 -23.88 7.59 4.02
N TRP A 28 -23.56 7.84 5.30
CA TRP A 28 -23.63 6.84 6.36
C TRP A 28 -25.06 6.46 6.72
N ALA A 29 -26.01 7.37 6.60
CA ALA A 29 -27.41 7.07 6.90
C ALA A 29 -27.96 6.02 5.93
N ARG A 30 -27.58 6.10 4.65
CA ARG A 30 -27.89 5.05 3.66
C ARG A 30 -27.22 3.72 3.97
N VAL A 31 -25.96 3.73 4.42
CA VAL A 31 -25.22 2.50 4.75
C VAL A 31 -25.81 1.82 5.98
N ASP A 32 -26.11 2.58 7.04
CA ASP A 32 -26.68 2.06 8.28
C ASP A 32 -28.10 1.51 8.08
N ALA A 33 -28.85 2.03 7.10
CA ALA A 33 -30.19 1.55 6.75
C ALA A 33 -30.18 0.34 5.80
N MET A 34 -29.02 -0.06 5.26
CA MET A 34 -28.92 -1.14 4.28
C MET A 34 -29.03 -2.51 4.96
N THR A 35 -29.92 -3.37 4.48
CA THR A 35 -30.13 -4.69 5.08
C THR A 35 -29.10 -5.72 4.59
N GLU A 36 -28.93 -6.83 5.30
CA GLU A 36 -28.08 -7.94 4.84
C GLU A 36 -28.52 -8.47 3.46
N ALA A 37 -29.81 -8.54 3.19
CA ALA A 37 -30.34 -8.98 1.89
C ALA A 37 -29.98 -8.00 0.76
N ASP A 38 -29.99 -6.70 1.04
CA ASP A 38 -29.56 -5.68 0.07
C ASP A 38 -28.06 -5.76 -0.21
N LEU A 39 -27.25 -6.10 0.81
CA LEU A 39 -25.82 -6.31 0.68
C LEU A 39 -25.51 -7.55 -0.16
N ASP A 40 -26.18 -8.67 0.12
CA ASP A 40 -26.02 -9.91 -0.65
C ASP A 40 -26.41 -9.72 -2.12
N ALA A 41 -27.51 -9.02 -2.39
CA ALA A 41 -27.94 -8.68 -3.74
C ALA A 41 -26.91 -7.78 -4.45
N ALA A 42 -26.36 -6.79 -3.75
CA ALA A 42 -25.34 -5.90 -4.30
C ALA A 42 -24.03 -6.65 -4.63
N ILE A 43 -23.59 -7.55 -3.75
CA ILE A 43 -22.40 -8.39 -3.97
C ILE A 43 -22.61 -9.33 -5.16
N ALA A 44 -23.79 -9.96 -5.27
CA ALA A 44 -24.11 -10.87 -6.36
C ALA A 44 -24.21 -10.15 -7.73
N ALA A 45 -24.61 -8.88 -7.72
CA ALA A 45 -24.70 -8.06 -8.93
C ALA A 45 -23.35 -7.46 -9.37
N ASP A 46 -22.32 -7.48 -8.51
CA ASP A 46 -21.01 -6.90 -8.78
C ASP A 46 -20.22 -7.76 -9.80
N PRO A 47 -19.91 -7.23 -11.00
CA PRO A 47 -19.11 -7.96 -12.00
C PRO A 47 -17.70 -8.30 -11.50
N ASP A 48 -17.11 -7.47 -10.64
CA ASP A 48 -15.76 -7.65 -10.12
C ASP A 48 -15.69 -8.79 -9.09
N TRP A 49 -16.85 -9.19 -8.54
CA TRP A 49 -16.94 -10.27 -7.55
C TRP A 49 -17.19 -11.66 -8.17
N LYS A 50 -17.59 -11.73 -9.45
CA LYS A 50 -18.00 -13.00 -10.10
C LYS A 50 -16.96 -14.11 -10.08
N ASP A 51 -15.68 -13.76 -10.24
CA ASP A 51 -14.59 -14.72 -10.39
C ASP A 51 -13.73 -14.89 -9.12
N ILE A 52 -14.11 -14.24 -8.01
CA ILE A 52 -13.38 -14.34 -6.75
C ILE A 52 -13.86 -15.59 -6.00
N PRO A 53 -12.99 -16.60 -5.75
CA PRO A 53 -13.37 -17.76 -4.97
C PRO A 53 -13.84 -17.33 -3.58
N ARG A 54 -14.96 -17.86 -3.08
CA ARG A 54 -15.49 -17.49 -1.74
C ARG A 54 -14.47 -17.70 -0.61
N ASP A 55 -13.52 -18.59 -0.85
CA ASP A 55 -12.46 -19.00 0.05
C ASP A 55 -11.13 -18.26 -0.17
N TRP A 56 -11.10 -17.22 -1.00
CA TRP A 56 -9.89 -16.47 -1.37
C TRP A 56 -9.02 -16.03 -0.17
N HIS A 57 -9.66 -15.83 0.98
CA HIS A 57 -9.05 -15.36 2.22
C HIS A 57 -8.37 -16.46 3.05
N LYS A 58 -8.62 -17.75 2.77
CA LYS A 58 -8.09 -18.86 3.58
C LYS A 58 -6.57 -18.97 3.51
N ASP A 59 -6.00 -18.71 2.35
CA ASP A 59 -4.54 -18.72 2.10
C ASP A 59 -3.94 -17.31 2.07
N ALA A 60 -4.74 -16.28 2.34
CA ALA A 60 -4.28 -14.90 2.31
C ALA A 60 -3.39 -14.63 3.52
N VAL A 61 -2.10 -14.44 3.27
CA VAL A 61 -1.15 -14.03 4.31
C VAL A 61 -1.22 -12.51 4.49
N PRO A 62 -1.58 -12.00 5.68
CA PRO A 62 -1.54 -10.57 5.95
C PRO A 62 -0.08 -10.09 5.89
N VAL A 63 0.27 -9.36 4.82
CA VAL A 63 1.57 -8.72 4.73
C VAL A 63 1.42 -7.29 5.26
N THR A 64 1.71 -7.10 6.54
CA THR A 64 1.86 -5.75 7.09
C THR A 64 3.16 -5.15 6.54
N PRO A 65 3.12 -4.12 5.66
CA PRO A 65 4.35 -3.52 5.16
C PRO A 65 5.04 -2.85 6.35
N GLY A 66 6.17 -3.41 6.79
CA GLY A 66 6.97 -2.80 7.85
C GLY A 66 7.26 -1.33 7.53
N ALA A 67 7.18 -0.47 8.54
CA ALA A 67 7.36 0.97 8.35
C ALA A 67 8.71 1.27 7.69
N LYS A 68 8.67 1.87 6.50
CA LYS A 68 9.87 2.36 5.82
C LYS A 68 10.45 3.51 6.63
N ARG A 69 11.73 3.45 6.96
CA ARG A 69 12.45 4.56 7.60
C ARG A 69 12.85 5.57 6.52
N LEU A 70 12.54 6.85 6.75
CA LEU A 70 13.06 7.94 5.93
C LEU A 70 14.54 8.14 6.31
N VAL A 71 15.42 8.05 5.32
CA VAL A 71 16.85 8.29 5.49
C VAL A 71 17.31 9.25 4.40
N SER A 72 18.25 10.14 4.73
CA SER A 72 18.95 10.95 3.73
C SER A 72 20.14 10.15 3.21
N LEU A 73 20.15 9.84 1.91
CA LEU A 73 21.20 9.08 1.23
C LEU A 73 21.68 9.88 0.03
N ARG A 74 23.00 9.94 -0.17
CA ARG A 74 23.60 10.47 -1.40
C ARG A 74 23.75 9.31 -2.40
N LEU A 75 23.31 9.55 -3.62
CA LEU A 75 23.41 8.62 -4.74
C LEU A 75 24.10 9.33 -5.90
N ASP A 76 24.80 8.57 -6.72
CA ASP A 76 25.35 9.11 -7.96
C ASP A 76 24.20 9.56 -8.88
N PRO A 77 24.37 10.67 -9.64
CA PRO A 77 23.30 11.23 -10.46
C PRO A 77 22.75 10.24 -11.50
N ASP A 78 23.63 9.49 -12.15
CA ASP A 78 23.31 8.49 -13.17
C ASP A 78 22.45 7.34 -12.61
N VAL A 79 22.75 6.86 -11.40
CA VAL A 79 21.95 5.85 -10.72
C VAL A 79 20.54 6.38 -10.42
N LEU A 80 20.45 7.61 -9.92
CA LEU A 80 19.16 8.23 -9.62
C LEU A 80 18.33 8.43 -10.90
N ASP A 81 18.96 8.89 -11.97
CA ASP A 81 18.31 9.12 -13.26
C ASP A 81 17.87 7.81 -13.92
N PHE A 82 18.68 6.75 -13.83
CA PHE A 82 18.32 5.40 -14.27
C PHE A 82 17.04 4.89 -13.59
N PHE A 83 16.89 5.07 -12.28
CA PHE A 83 15.66 4.65 -11.61
C PHE A 83 14.48 5.58 -11.97
N ARG A 84 14.71 6.90 -12.03
CA ARG A 84 13.66 7.88 -12.39
C ARG A 84 13.09 7.65 -13.79
N SER A 85 13.92 7.26 -14.76
CA SER A 85 13.48 7.00 -16.13
C SER A 85 12.44 5.87 -16.24
N GLN A 86 12.40 4.97 -15.24
CA GLN A 86 11.41 3.89 -15.15
C GLN A 86 10.02 4.38 -14.71
N GLY A 87 9.86 5.68 -14.41
CA GLY A 87 8.57 6.30 -14.10
C GLY A 87 8.11 6.12 -12.66
N LYS A 88 6.79 6.23 -12.45
CA LYS A 88 6.16 6.19 -11.11
C LYS A 88 6.56 4.90 -10.37
N GLY A 89 6.94 5.04 -9.10
CA GLY A 89 7.36 3.92 -8.26
C GLY A 89 8.87 3.62 -8.30
N TYR A 90 9.70 4.48 -8.89
CA TYR A 90 11.15 4.28 -8.94
C TYR A 90 11.80 4.01 -7.57
N GLN A 91 11.34 4.69 -6.51
CA GLN A 91 11.83 4.44 -5.14
C GLN A 91 11.51 3.03 -4.65
N THR A 92 10.35 2.49 -5.01
CA THR A 92 9.97 1.10 -4.68
C THR A 92 10.88 0.11 -5.40
N ARG A 93 11.18 0.35 -6.69
CA ARG A 93 12.13 -0.46 -7.47
C ARG A 93 13.54 -0.40 -6.91
N MET A 94 14.03 0.79 -6.59
CA MET A 94 15.33 0.99 -5.95
C MET A 94 15.42 0.22 -4.62
N ASN A 95 14.39 0.32 -3.76
CA ASN A 95 14.34 -0.45 -2.52
C ASN A 95 14.27 -1.97 -2.75
N ALA A 96 13.63 -2.45 -3.82
CA ALA A 96 13.62 -3.87 -4.16
C ALA A 96 15.01 -4.38 -4.54
N VAL A 97 15.79 -3.59 -5.29
CA VAL A 97 17.19 -3.89 -5.63
C VAL A 97 18.06 -3.96 -4.37
N LEU A 98 17.96 -2.96 -3.48
CA LEU A 98 18.69 -2.96 -2.22
C LEU A 98 18.37 -4.20 -1.35
N ARG A 99 17.10 -4.61 -1.32
CA ARG A 99 16.69 -5.84 -0.63
C ARG A 99 17.24 -7.11 -1.27
N ALA A 100 17.26 -7.18 -2.60
CA ALA A 100 17.83 -8.31 -3.32
C ALA A 100 19.34 -8.44 -3.02
N TYR A 101 20.07 -7.33 -3.07
CA TYR A 101 21.48 -7.29 -2.69
C TYR A 101 21.70 -7.74 -1.23
N MET A 102 20.92 -7.19 -0.29
CA MET A 102 20.99 -7.58 1.13
C MET A 102 20.79 -9.09 1.33
N ARG A 103 19.80 -9.70 0.66
CA ARG A 103 19.57 -11.15 0.74
C ARG A 103 20.76 -11.94 0.20
N ALA A 104 21.25 -11.58 -0.99
CA ALA A 104 22.39 -12.25 -1.61
C ALA A 104 23.66 -12.15 -0.75
N ALA A 105 23.93 -10.98 -0.16
CA ALA A 105 25.06 -10.76 0.73
C ALA A 105 24.98 -11.64 2.00
N ARG A 106 23.80 -11.76 2.60
CA ARG A 106 23.58 -12.62 3.78
C ARG A 106 23.78 -14.10 3.48
N THR A 107 23.35 -14.59 2.31
CA THR A 107 23.56 -15.99 1.92
C THR A 107 25.03 -16.32 1.70
N ARG A 108 25.85 -15.37 1.24
CA ARG A 108 27.31 -15.57 1.04
C ARG A 108 28.10 -15.59 2.35
N GLY A 109 27.67 -14.83 3.36
CA GLY A 109 28.34 -14.78 4.68
C GLY A 109 28.07 -15.99 5.58
N GLY A 110 27.10 -16.84 5.25
CA GLY A 110 26.72 -18.02 6.06
C GLY A 110 27.43 -19.33 5.69
N LYS A 111 28.42 -19.31 4.79
CA LYS A 111 29.14 -20.52 4.31
C LYS A 111 30.57 -20.67 4.86
N THR A 112 30.96 -19.88 5.86
CA THR A 112 32.23 -20.00 6.59
C THR A 112 31.95 -20.07 8.07
N SER A 113 31.50 -21.22 8.55
CA SER A 113 31.63 -21.72 9.92
C SER A 113 31.38 -23.22 9.91
#